data_AF-A0A661QF14-F1
#
_entry.id   AF-A0A661QF14-F1
#
_cell.length_a   1.000
_cell.length_b   1.000
_cell.length_c   1.000
_cell.angle_alpha   90.00
_cell.angle_beta   90.00
_cell.angle_gamma   90.00
#
_symmetry.space_group_name_H-M   'P 1'
#
loop_
_entity.id
_entity.type
_entity.pdbx_description
1 polymer ?
#
loop_
_entity_poly.entity_id
_entity_poly.type
_entity_poly.pdbx_seq_one_letter_code
_entity_poly.pdbx_strand_id
1 'polypeptide(L)' 'AEFKLEPSIYREKEWIENEHRMFHEIIMKCPNDFSGAKTTFEKLVKMQHYSLPTRLLDLTENPLAALFFAVNSNLDKDA' A
#
# COMPACT_ATOMS: atom_id res chain seq x y z
N ALA A 1 -1.69 17.94 12.65
CA ALA A 1 -0.83 17.49 11.53
C ALA A 1 -1.75 16.96 10.45
N GLU A 2 -1.72 17.52 9.26
CA GLU A 2 -2.56 17.08 8.15
C GLU A 2 -1.93 15.82 7.54
N PHE A 3 -2.55 14.66 7.77
CA PHE A 3 -2.07 13.40 7.20
C PHE A 3 -2.59 13.30 5.76
N LYS A 4 -1.71 13.45 4.78
CA LYS A 4 -2.07 13.25 3.37
C LYS A 4 -2.28 11.75 3.13
N LEU A 5 -3.52 11.34 2.90
CA LEU A 5 -3.91 9.96 2.58
C LEU A 5 -3.52 9.64 1.13
N GLU A 6 -2.22 9.50 0.89
CA GLU A 6 -1.65 9.22 -0.41
C GLU A 6 -0.94 7.86 -0.40
N PRO A 7 -1.29 6.93 -1.32
CA PRO A 7 -0.57 5.68 -1.49
C PRO A 7 0.92 5.89 -1.68
N SER A 8 1.72 4.94 -1.20
CA SER A 8 3.18 5.06 -1.20
C SER A 8 3.75 5.30 -2.58
N ILE A 9 3.17 4.72 -3.64
CA ILE A 9 3.65 4.89 -5.02
C ILE A 9 3.62 6.32 -5.55
N TYR A 10 2.74 7.19 -5.03
CA TYR A 10 2.64 8.58 -5.50
C TYR A 10 3.59 9.53 -4.79
N ARG A 11 4.33 9.06 -3.78
CA ARG A 11 5.31 9.87 -3.04
C ARG A 11 6.53 10.21 -3.91
N GLU A 12 6.86 9.39 -4.89
CA GLU A 12 7.94 9.63 -5.85
C GLU A 12 7.46 9.43 -7.29
N LYS A 13 7.77 10.38 -8.18
CA LYS A 13 7.40 10.29 -9.60
C LYS A 13 8.06 9.11 -10.30
N GLU A 14 9.28 8.76 -9.91
CA GLU A 14 10.00 7.62 -10.48
C GLU A 14 9.31 6.28 -10.18
N TRP A 15 8.65 6.16 -9.02
CA TRP A 15 7.96 4.93 -8.63
C TRP A 15 6.70 4.70 -9.48
N ILE A 16 5.92 5.74 -9.74
CA ILE A 16 4.73 5.62 -10.59
C ILE A 16 5.11 5.33 -12.05
N GLU A 17 6.19 5.92 -12.56
CA GLU A 17 6.69 5.67 -13.92
C GLU A 17 7.22 4.23 -14.07
N ASN A 18 7.93 3.72 -13.05
CA ASN A 18 8.53 2.38 -13.05
C ASN A 18 7.64 1.30 -12.40
N GLU A 19 6.38 1.60 -12.07
CA GLU A 19 5.46 0.67 -11.39
C GLU A 19 5.42 -0.70 -12.06
N HIS A 20 5.23 -0.70 -13.39
CA HIS A 20 5.15 -1.90 -14.18
C HIS A 20 6.42 -2.74 -14.05
N ARG A 21 7.60 -2.12 -14.01
CA ARG A 21 8.89 -2.83 -13.87
C ARG A 21 9.01 -3.46 -12.50
N MET A 22 8.72 -2.68 -11.46
CA MET A 22 8.74 -3.16 -10.07
C MET A 22 7.76 -4.33 -9.85
N PHE A 23 6.56 -4.23 -10.41
CA PHE A 23 5.55 -5.27 -10.34
C PHE A 23 6.00 -6.58 -11.01
N HIS A 24 6.62 -6.51 -12.19
CA HIS A 24 7.12 -7.71 -12.86
C HIS A 24 8.36 -8.28 -12.15
N GLU A 25 9.26 -7.42 -11.70
CA GLU A 25 10.49 -7.82 -11.02
C GLU A 25 10.21 -8.64 -9.76
N ILE A 26 9.24 -8.21 -8.94
CA ILE A 26 8.93 -8.92 -7.70
C ILE A 26 8.24 -10.27 -7.95
N ILE A 27 7.39 -10.35 -8.98
CA ILE A 27 6.77 -11.61 -9.39
C ILE A 27 7.82 -12.57 -9.94
N MET A 28 8.81 -12.06 -10.70
CA MET A 28 9.93 -12.86 -11.20
C MET A 28 10.87 -13.34 -10.08
N LYS A 29 11.11 -12.52 -9.06
CA LYS A 29 11.95 -12.89 -7.91
C LYS A 29 11.29 -13.96 -7.04
N CYS A 30 9.98 -13.87 -6.81
CA CYS A 30 9.26 -14.76 -5.89
C CYS A 30 8.00 -15.39 -6.51
N PRO A 31 8.12 -16.17 -7.60
CA PRO A 31 6.95 -16.68 -8.34
C PRO A 31 6.05 -17.58 -7.49
N ASN A 32 6.64 -18.37 -6.58
CA ASN A 32 5.89 -19.26 -5.69
C ASN A 32 4.97 -18.49 -4.73
N ASP A 33 5.38 -17.31 -4.28
CA ASP A 33 4.58 -16.49 -3.37
C ASP A 33 3.38 -15.87 -4.06
N PHE A 34 3.49 -15.53 -5.33
CA PHE A 34 2.40 -14.96 -6.11
C PHE A 34 1.53 -16.01 -6.80
N SER A 35 1.89 -17.29 -6.72
CA SER A 35 1.14 -18.40 -7.34
C SER A 35 -0.30 -18.54 -6.81
N GLY A 36 -0.52 -18.23 -5.53
CA GLY A 36 -1.85 -18.25 -4.90
C GLY A 36 -2.67 -16.98 -5.11
N ALA A 37 -2.06 -15.88 -5.54
CA ALA A 37 -2.73 -14.60 -5.75
C ALA A 37 -3.33 -14.55 -7.16
N LYS A 38 -4.65 -14.71 -7.25
CA LYS A 38 -5.38 -14.74 -8.53
C LYS A 38 -5.70 -13.34 -9.01
N THR A 39 -6.00 -12.44 -8.09
CA THR A 39 -6.38 -11.06 -8.40
C THR A 39 -5.19 -10.11 -8.32
N THR A 40 -5.26 -9.01 -9.05
CA THR A 40 -4.27 -7.93 -8.93
C THR A 40 -4.25 -7.34 -7.53
N PHE A 41 -5.41 -7.27 -6.86
CA PHE A 41 -5.52 -6.79 -5.49
C PHE A 41 -4.71 -7.65 -4.52
N GLU A 42 -4.89 -8.97 -4.53
CA GLU A 42 -4.11 -9.89 -3.68
C GLU A 42 -2.60 -9.77 -3.94
N LYS A 43 -2.20 -9.58 -5.19
CA LYS A 43 -0.80 -9.36 -5.55
C LYS A 43 -0.28 -8.06 -4.94
N LEU A 44 -1.02 -6.95 -5.07
CA LEU A 44 -0.63 -5.66 -4.50
C LEU A 44 -0.55 -5.69 -2.97
N VAL A 45 -1.50 -6.35 -2.30
CA VAL A 45 -1.44 -6.56 -0.83
C VAL A 45 -0.18 -7.34 -0.47
N LYS A 46 0.12 -8.42 -1.20
CA LYS A 46 1.33 -9.21 -0.94
C LYS A 46 2.62 -8.43 -1.24
N MET A 47 2.61 -7.56 -2.25
CA MET A 47 3.73 -6.66 -2.56
C MET A 47 4.00 -5.64 -1.44
N GLN A 48 2.99 -5.17 -0.72
CA GLN A 48 3.20 -4.30 0.46
C GLN A 48 4.00 -4.99 1.56
N HIS A 49 3.86 -6.32 1.74
CA HIS A 49 4.66 -7.10 2.70
C HIS A 49 6.15 -7.13 2.33
N TYR A 50 6.44 -6.98 1.04
CA TYR A 50 7.79 -6.85 0.51
C TYR A 50 8.31 -5.40 0.51
N SER A 51 7.63 -4.49 1.21
CA SER A 51 7.96 -3.06 1.25
C SER A 51 7.97 -2.38 -0.13
N LEU A 52 7.24 -2.95 -1.11
CA LEU A 52 7.12 -2.33 -2.43
C LEU A 52 6.11 -1.17 -2.36
N PRO A 53 6.44 0.02 -2.90
CA PRO A 53 5.45 1.09 -3.03
C PRO A 53 4.36 0.65 -4.01
N THR A 54 3.10 0.70 -3.57
CA THR A 54 1.95 0.27 -4.39
C THR A 54 0.88 1.36 -4.45
N ARG A 55 -0.07 1.18 -5.36
CA ARG A 55 -1.28 2.02 -5.45
C ARG A 55 -2.24 1.82 -4.26
N LEU A 56 -1.99 0.84 -3.40
CA LEU A 56 -2.77 0.63 -2.20
C LEU A 56 -2.29 1.59 -1.10
N LEU A 57 -3.24 2.24 -0.43
CA LEU A 57 -2.97 2.92 0.83
C LEU A 57 -2.52 1.88 1.86
N ASP A 58 -1.67 2.28 2.81
CA ASP A 58 -1.14 1.40 3.85
C ASP A 58 -2.30 0.68 4.58
N LEU A 59 -2.48 -0.61 4.27
CA LEU A 59 -3.42 -1.47 4.96
C LEU A 59 -2.67 -2.09 6.13
N THR A 60 -2.99 -1.64 7.34
CA THR A 60 -2.41 -2.20 8.56
C THR A 60 -3.36 -3.22 9.18
N GLU A 61 -2.85 -4.41 9.47
CA GLU A 61 -3.56 -5.38 10.32
C GLU A 61 -3.48 -5.02 11.81
N ASN A 62 -2.74 -3.96 12.18
CA ASN A 62 -2.66 -3.48 13.55
C ASN A 62 -3.86 -2.56 13.86
N PRO A 63 -4.83 -3.02 14.68
CA PRO A 63 -6.02 -2.23 14.99
C PRO A 63 -5.69 -0.93 15.73
N LEU A 64 -4.56 -0.85 16.44
CA LEU A 64 -4.15 0.38 17.14
C LEU A 64 -3.72 1.47 16.15
N ALA A 65 -3.04 1.09 15.07
CA ALA A 65 -2.66 2.02 14.01
C ALA A 65 -3.90 2.50 13.24
N ALA A 66 -4.85 1.60 12.96
CA ALA A 66 -6.14 1.96 12.37
C ALA A 66 -6.93 2.94 13.25
N LEU A 67 -6.99 2.68 14.57
CA LEU A 67 -7.66 3.56 15.53
C LEU A 67 -7.00 4.94 15.61
N PHE A 68 -5.67 5.01 15.60
CA PHE A 68 -4.94 6.27 15.58
C PHE A 68 -5.34 7.14 14.38
N PHE A 69 -5.40 6.57 13.18
CA PHE A 69 -5.83 7.30 11.99
C PHE A 69 -7.33 7.65 12.03
N ALA A 70 -8.18 6.79 12.59
CA ALA A 70 -9.61 7.07 12.74
C ALA A 70 -9.91 8.26 13.67
N VAL A 71 -9.15 8.38 14.77
CA VAL A 71 -9.33 9.48 15.74
C VAL A 71 -8.67 10.78 15.27
N ASN A 72 -7.48 10.71 14.65
CA ASN A 72 -6.79 11.91 14.16
C ASN A 72 -7.38 12.50 12.87
N SER A 73 -8.21 11.76 12.14
CA SER A 73 -8.89 12.26 10.92
C SER A 73 -10.18 13.05 11.21
N ASN A 74 -10.65 13.07 12.47
CA ASN A 74 -11.91 13.71 12.87
C ASN A 74 -11.69 14.77 13.97
N LEU A 75 -10.87 15.79 13.72
CA LEU A 75 -10.75 16.92 14.66
C LEU A 75 -11.95 17.90 14.60
N ASP A 76 -12.80 17.83 13.56
CA ASP A 76 -13.85 18.84 13.29
C ASP A 76 -15.28 18.26 13.10
N LYS A 77 -15.60 17.05 13.59
CA LYS A 77 -16.93 16.44 13.37
C LYS A 77 -17.82 16.21 14.59
N ASP A 78 -17.42 16.70 15.76
CA ASP A 78 -18.25 16.67 16.97
C ASP A 78 -18.59 18.09 17.45
N ALA A 79 -19.10 18.94 16.55
CA ALA A 79 -19.72 20.22 16.88
C ALA A 79 -21.21 20.22 16.52
#